data_AF-A0A7V9GMH9-F1
#
_entry.id   AF-A0A7V9GMH9-F1
#
_cell.length_a   1.000
_cell.length_b   1.000
_cell.length_c   1.000
_cell.angle_alpha   90.00
_cell.angle_beta   90.00
_cell.angle_gamma   90.00
#
_symmetry.space_group_name_H-M   'P 1'
#
loop_
_entity.id
_entity.type
_entity.pdbx_description
1 polymer ?
#
loop_
_entity_poly.entity_id
_entity_poly.type
_entity_poly.pdbx_seq_one_letter_code
_entity_poly.pdbx_strand_id
1 'polypeptide(L)'
;MKDPRYKAIKSLIDTKSIQGLQDIFEVIPITIVKTDLGVHYNTLRRRIDKSELLTLKDIISLAELFEVEPVEIFKLSVIDYNKRKKRNVKKR
;
A
#
# COMPACT_ATOMS: atom_id res chain seq x y z
N MET A 1 9.49 7.86 -17.52
CA MET A 1 8.10 7.59 -17.91
C MET A 1 7.47 6.77 -16.79
N LYS A 2 6.41 7.28 -16.14
CA LYS A 2 5.75 6.56 -15.04
C LYS A 2 5.05 5.31 -15.60
N ASP A 3 5.13 4.18 -14.90
CA ASP A 3 4.49 2.93 -15.31
C ASP A 3 2.97 3.14 -15.45
N PRO A 4 2.32 2.71 -16.56
CA PRO A 4 0.87 2.88 -16.75
C PRO A 4 0.02 2.23 -15.63
N ARG A 5 0.58 1.26 -14.89
CA ARG A 5 -0.07 0.64 -13.73
C ARG A 5 -0.38 1.62 -12.62
N TYR A 6 0.39 2.72 -12.49
CA TYR A 6 0.09 3.76 -11.50
C TYR A 6 -1.25 4.43 -11.75
N LYS A 7 -1.60 4.67 -13.03
CA LYS A 7 -2.91 5.22 -13.41
C LYS A 7 -4.05 4.24 -13.11
N ALA A 8 -3.82 2.94 -13.32
CA ALA A 8 -4.78 1.91 -12.97
C ALA A 8 -5.03 1.85 -11.46
N ILE A 9 -3.97 1.92 -10.65
CA ILE A 9 -4.07 1.95 -9.18
C ILE A 9 -4.90 3.13 -8.71
N LYS A 10 -4.63 4.34 -9.23
CA LYS A 10 -5.41 5.53 -8.92
C LYS A 10 -6.91 5.31 -9.17
N SER A 11 -7.27 4.85 -10.37
CA SER A 11 -8.68 4.55 -10.68
C SER A 11 -9.27 3.47 -9.77
N LEU A 12 -8.50 2.46 -9.35
CA LEU A 12 -8.96 1.41 -8.45
C LEU A 12 -9.17 1.90 -7.01
N ILE A 13 -8.34 2.85 -6.54
CA ILE A 13 -8.49 3.53 -5.25
C ILE A 13 -9.73 4.44 -5.30
N ASP A 14 -9.87 5.25 -6.35
CA ASP A 14 -10.98 6.18 -6.56
C ASP A 14 -12.35 5.45 -6.62
N THR A 15 -12.38 4.31 -7.30
CA THR A 15 -13.58 3.46 -7.41
C THR A 15 -13.85 2.61 -6.16
N LYS A 16 -12.99 2.71 -5.13
CA LYS A 16 -13.05 1.91 -3.89
C LYS A 16 -13.05 0.39 -4.14
N SER A 17 -12.49 -0.05 -5.26
CA SER A 17 -12.38 -1.47 -5.60
C SER A 17 -11.29 -2.18 -4.78
N ILE A 18 -10.28 -1.43 -4.34
CA ILE A 18 -9.18 -1.92 -3.51
C ILE A 18 -9.65 -1.99 -2.05
N GLN A 19 -9.53 -3.17 -1.44
CA GLN A 19 -9.99 -3.42 -0.08
C GLN A 19 -8.83 -3.47 0.93
N GLY A 20 -7.63 -3.09 0.53
CA GLY A 20 -6.43 -3.18 1.35
C GLY A 20 -5.22 -2.58 0.65
N LEU A 21 -4.20 -2.22 1.43
CA LEU A 21 -2.94 -1.71 0.85
C LEU A 21 -2.21 -2.83 0.08
N GLN A 22 -2.32 -4.08 0.54
CA GLN A 22 -1.74 -5.25 -0.13
C GLN A 22 -2.29 -5.46 -1.55
N ASP A 23 -3.58 -5.21 -1.78
CA ASP A 23 -4.21 -5.42 -3.09
C ASP A 23 -3.59 -4.50 -4.18
N ILE A 24 -3.06 -3.33 -3.79
CA ILE A 24 -2.30 -2.46 -4.72
C ILE A 24 -1.11 -3.21 -5.30
N PHE A 25 -0.42 -4.00 -4.47
CA PHE A 25 0.79 -4.72 -4.84
C PHE A 25 0.51 -6.01 -5.62
N GLU A 26 -0.76 -6.39 -5.80
CA GLU A 26 -1.16 -7.40 -6.78
C GLU A 26 -1.21 -6.82 -8.20
N VAL A 27 -1.50 -5.51 -8.32
CA VAL A 27 -1.57 -4.79 -9.60
C VAL A 27 -0.18 -4.31 -10.05
N ILE A 28 0.61 -3.77 -9.11
CA ILE A 28 1.99 -3.34 -9.37
C ILE A 28 3.00 -4.15 -8.55
N PRO A 29 4.05 -4.69 -9.17
CA PRO A 29 5.11 -5.37 -8.44
C PRO A 29 5.81 -4.44 -7.43
N ILE A 30 6.03 -4.94 -6.22
CA ILE A 30 6.82 -4.25 -5.17
C ILE A 30 8.21 -3.85 -5.69
N THR A 31 8.78 -4.61 -6.63
CA THR A 31 10.09 -4.31 -7.24
C THR A 31 10.13 -3.04 -8.08
N ILE A 32 8.99 -2.62 -8.64
CA ILE A 32 8.87 -1.34 -9.36
C ILE A 32 8.74 -0.22 -8.33
N VAL A 33 7.80 -0.38 -7.39
CA VAL A 33 7.52 0.61 -6.34
C VAL A 33 8.75 0.88 -5.46
N LYS A 34 9.56 -0.14 -5.12
CA LYS A 34 10.80 0.05 -4.35
C LYS A 34 11.80 0.94 -5.08
N THR A 35 11.86 0.81 -6.40
CA THR A 35 12.86 1.48 -7.24
C THR A 35 12.47 2.96 -7.35
N ASP A 36 11.17 3.22 -7.51
CA ASP A 36 10.63 4.57 -7.58
C ASP A 36 10.62 5.29 -6.22
N LEU A 37 10.40 4.56 -5.11
CA LEU A 37 10.51 5.10 -3.75
C LEU A 37 11.96 5.25 -3.25
N GLY A 38 12.93 4.59 -3.88
CA GLY A 38 14.31 4.53 -3.39
C GLY A 38 14.46 3.76 -2.07
N VAL A 39 13.59 2.79 -1.79
CA VAL A 39 13.59 2.00 -0.54
C VAL A 39 14.04 0.57 -0.81
N HIS A 40 14.74 -0.07 0.14
CA HIS A 40 15.08 -1.48 0.04
C HIS A 40 13.82 -2.38 -0.04
N TYR A 41 13.84 -3.37 -0.95
CA TYR A 41 12.74 -4.31 -1.16
C TYR A 41 12.24 -4.95 0.15
N ASN A 42 13.16 -5.47 0.96
CA ASN A 42 12.81 -6.14 2.21
C ASN A 42 12.14 -5.20 3.21
N THR A 43 12.57 -3.94 3.26
CA THR A 43 11.98 -2.91 4.13
C THR A 43 10.57 -2.59 3.68
N LEU A 44 10.38 -2.32 2.39
CA LEU A 44 9.07 -2.01 1.82
C LEU A 44 8.10 -3.19 1.99
N ARG A 45 8.53 -4.40 1.62
CA ARG A 45 7.74 -5.63 1.77
C ARG A 45 7.33 -5.86 3.23
N ARG A 46 8.25 -5.65 4.18
CA ARG A 46 7.95 -5.79 5.62
C ARG A 46 6.94 -4.76 6.11
N ARG A 47 6.97 -3.52 5.61
CA ARG A 47 6.03 -2.45 5.97
C ARG A 47 4.63 -2.66 5.36
N ILE A 48 4.57 -3.14 4.13
CA ILE A 48 3.29 -3.52 3.48
C ILE A 48 2.67 -4.72 4.18
N ASP A 49 3.50 -5.70 4.54
CA ASP A 49 3.05 -6.83 5.33
C ASP A 49 2.58 -6.34 6.71
N LYS A 50 3.42 -5.64 7.46
CA LYS A 50 3.06 -5.11 8.77
C LYS A 50 2.70 -3.64 8.69
N SER A 51 1.42 -3.34 8.44
CA SER A 51 0.92 -1.96 8.31
C SER A 51 1.20 -1.09 9.54
N GLU A 52 1.41 -1.68 10.72
CA GLU A 52 1.85 -0.99 11.95
C GLU A 52 3.26 -0.40 11.88
N LEU A 53 4.09 -0.85 10.92
CA LEU A 53 5.45 -0.34 10.68
C LEU A 53 5.49 0.75 9.61
N LEU A 54 4.36 1.10 9.00
CA LEU A 54 4.28 2.22 8.07
C LEU A 54 4.40 3.53 8.84
N THR A 55 5.37 4.33 8.43
CA THR A 55 5.52 5.69 8.96
C THR A 55 4.67 6.66 8.14
N LEU A 56 4.41 7.86 8.69
CA LEU A 56 3.75 8.92 7.94
C LEU A 56 4.52 9.28 6.66
N LYS A 57 5.86 9.22 6.71
CA LYS A 57 6.71 9.41 5.53
C LYS A 57 6.42 8.37 4.44
N ASP A 58 6.27 7.09 4.81
CA ASP A 58 5.92 6.04 3.86
C ASP A 58 4.56 6.29 3.20
N ILE A 59 3.58 6.72 3.99
CA ILE A 59 2.23 7.02 3.49
C ILE A 59 2.28 8.16 2.48
N ILE A 60 2.97 9.26 2.80
CA ILE A 60 3.11 10.41 1.91
C ILE A 60 3.84 10.01 0.63
N SER A 61 4.97 9.30 0.72
CA SER A 61 5.73 8.90 -0.47
C SER A 61 4.95 7.91 -1.35
N LEU A 62 4.16 7.01 -0.77
CA LEU A 62 3.26 6.13 -1.53
C LEU A 62 2.14 6.94 -2.21
N ALA A 63 1.56 7.90 -1.50
CA ALA A 63 0.50 8.75 -2.04
C ALA A 63 0.99 9.62 -3.21
N GLU A 64 2.17 10.21 -3.11
CA GLU A 64 2.83 10.95 -4.18
C GLU A 64 3.11 10.05 -5.40
N LEU A 65 3.55 8.82 -5.15
CA LEU A 65 3.84 7.86 -6.22
C LEU A 65 2.57 7.38 -6.94
N PHE A 66 1.52 7.11 -6.19
CA PHE A 66 0.22 6.66 -6.72
C PHE A 66 -0.67 7.82 -7.20
N GLU A 67 -0.26 9.06 -6.96
CA GLU A 67 -1.00 10.29 -7.30
C GLU A 67 -2.39 10.35 -6.65
N VAL A 68 -2.48 9.95 -5.39
CA VAL A 68 -3.70 9.94 -4.56
C VAL A 68 -3.50 10.70 -3.26
N GLU A 69 -4.59 10.94 -2.52
CA GLU A 69 -4.51 11.62 -1.23
C GLU A 69 -3.89 10.72 -0.14
N PRO A 70 -2.97 11.23 0.72
CA PRO A 70 -2.35 10.44 1.79
C PRO A 70 -3.36 9.77 2.74
N VAL A 71 -4.51 10.41 2.93
CA VAL A 71 -5.60 9.87 3.75
C VAL A 71 -6.16 8.55 3.20
N GLU A 72 -6.14 8.35 1.88
CA GLU A 72 -6.63 7.11 1.26
C GLU A 72 -5.69 5.96 1.53
N ILE A 73 -4.38 6.19 1.37
CA ILE A 73 -3.34 5.22 1.71
C ILE A 73 -3.40 4.85 3.20
N PHE A 74 -3.63 5.84 4.06
CA PHE A 74 -3.82 5.59 5.49
C PHE A 74 -5.05 4.72 5.76
N LYS A 75 -6.20 5.01 5.15
CA LYS A 75 -7.42 4.20 5.29
C LYS A 75 -7.18 2.75 4.86
N LEU A 76 -6.53 2.52 3.73
CA LEU A 76 -6.18 1.18 3.24
C LEU A 76 -5.26 0.43 4.22
N SER A 77 -4.29 1.14 4.79
CA SER A 77 -3.37 0.60 5.80
C SER A 77 -4.11 0.18 7.08
N VAL A 78 -5.10 0.96 7.51
CA VAL A 78 -5.96 0.64 8.67
C VAL A 78 -6.83 -0.59 8.39
N ILE A 79 -7.36 -0.74 7.17
CA ILE A 79 -8.14 -1.92 6.78
C ILE A 79 -7.27 -3.19 6.86
N ASP A 80 -6.05 -3.15 6.32
CA ASP A 80 -5.12 -4.28 6.36
C ASP A 80 -4.72 -4.65 7.79
N TYR A 81 -4.43 -3.64 8.63
CA TYR A 81 -4.16 -3.84 10.04
C TYR A 81 -5.32 -4.58 10.74
N ASN A 82 -6.55 -4.11 10.53
CA ASN A 82 -7.74 -4.72 11.13
C ASN A 82 -8.02 -6.13 10.60
N LYS A 83 -7.82 -6.38 9.30
CA LYS A 83 -7.93 -7.72 8.70
C LYS A 83 -6.96 -8.70 9.38
N ARG A 84 -5.70 -8.29 9.58
CA ARG A 84 -4.67 -9.11 10.26
C ARG A 84 -5.00 -9.35 11.73
N LYS A 85 -5.44 -8.32 12.45
CA LYS A 85 -5.84 -8.42 13.85
C LYS A 85 -6.96 -9.44 14.04
N LYS A 86 -8.01 -9.39 13.20
CA LYS A 86 -9.12 -10.37 13.21
C LYS A 86 -8.62 -11.81 12.95
N ARG A 87 -7.69 -11.99 12.01
CA ARG A 87 -7.11 -13.31 11.71
C ARG A 87 -6.35 -13.91 12.90
N ASN A 88 -5.63 -13.08 13.66
CA ASN A 88 -4.89 -13.53 14.84
C ASN A 88 -5.79 -13.88 16.03
N VAL A 89 -6.95 -13.22 16.16
CA VAL A 89 -7.95 -13.56 17.18
C VAL A 89 -8.64 -14.90 16.88
N LYS A 90 -8.98 -15.18 15.61
CA LYS A 90 -9.63 -16.45 15.21
C LYS A 90 -8.72 -17.69 15.32
N LYS A 91 -7.41 -17.49 15.47
CA LYS A 91 -6.41 -18.55 15.66
C LYS A 91 -6.14 -18.90 17.14
N ARG A 92 -6.66 -18.10 18.08
CA ARG A 92 -6.60 -18.37 19.52
C ARG A 92 -7.88 -19.02 19.98
#